data_AF-A0A6A0GRH9-F1
#
_entry.id   AF-A0A6A0GRH9-F1
#
_cell.length_a   1.000
_cell.length_b   1.000
_cell.length_c   1.000
_cell.angle_alpha   90.00
_cell.angle_beta   90.00
_cell.angle_gamma   90.00
#
_symmetry.space_group_name_H-M   'P 1'
#
loop_
_entity.id
_entity.type
_entity.pdbx_description
1 polymer ?
#
loop_
_entity_poly.entity_id
_entity_poly.type
_entity_poly.pdbx_seq_one_letter_code
_entity_poly.pdbx_strand_id
1 'polypeptide(L)'
;MMAIYSSESVKEVDLTASVSRLSHNDFTYKFKIKGEVEEHAVVRMFLCPRRDSNGIIYIFEEKRWNCIEMEKFWAKRKSSYSSITDPDVPSFKTLMAEADKAIAVSSVLTSPNTTGRVK
;
A
#
# COMPACT_ATOMS: atom_id res chain seq x y z
N MET A 1 26.93 15.50 -7.64
CA MET A 1 26.38 14.90 -6.41
C MET A 1 26.94 15.69 -5.25
N MET A 2 26.12 16.37 -4.45
CA MET A 2 26.58 17.09 -3.25
C MET A 2 26.52 16.12 -2.07
N ALA A 3 27.63 15.93 -1.38
CA ALA A 3 27.67 15.21 -0.11
C ALA A 3 27.40 16.21 1.02
N ILE A 4 26.51 15.85 1.94
CA ILE A 4 26.21 16.65 3.13
C ILE A 4 27.08 16.12 4.27
N TYR A 5 27.82 17.00 4.93
CA TYR A 5 28.69 16.66 6.06
C TYR A 5 28.21 17.37 7.33
N SER A 6 28.15 16.64 8.44
CA SER A 6 27.82 17.19 9.76
C SER A 6 29.10 17.39 10.57
N SER A 7 29.17 18.47 11.35
CA SER A 7 30.29 18.78 12.24
C SER A 7 29.77 19.39 13.55
N GLU A 8 30.44 19.13 14.67
CA GLU A 8 30.02 19.58 16.01
C GLU A 8 29.84 21.11 16.13
N SER A 9 30.50 21.89 15.29
CA SER A 9 30.44 23.35 15.26
C SER A 9 29.27 23.92 14.45
N VAL A 10 28.48 23.07 13.77
CA VAL A 10 27.39 23.51 12.87
C VAL A 10 26.08 22.88 13.33
N LYS A 11 25.05 23.72 13.49
CA LYS A 11 23.70 23.26 13.83
C LYS A 11 23.10 22.49 12.66
N GLU A 12 22.42 21.39 12.98
CA GLU A 12 21.64 20.64 12.00
C GLU A 12 20.54 21.52 11.39
N VAL A 13 20.32 21.33 10.09
CA VAL A 13 19.28 22.03 9.32
C VAL A 13 18.37 21.00 8.66
N ASP A 14 17.06 21.24 8.70
CA ASP A 14 16.09 20.38 8.02
C ASP A 14 16.24 20.56 6.50
N LEU A 15 16.62 19.49 5.80
CA LEU A 15 16.66 19.43 4.35
C LEU A 15 15.61 18.43 3.85
N THR A 16 14.70 18.91 3.01
CA THR A 16 13.63 18.09 2.43
C THR A 16 13.66 18.14 0.91
N ALA A 17 13.22 17.05 0.28
CA ALA A 17 13.02 16.99 -1.17
C ALA A 17 11.52 16.77 -1.45
N SER A 18 10.97 17.55 -2.37
CA SER A 18 9.60 17.38 -2.84
C SER A 18 9.62 16.67 -4.19
N VAL A 19 8.84 15.58 -4.30
CA VAL A 19 8.73 14.78 -5.52
C VAL A 19 7.26 14.56 -5.85
N SER A 20 6.90 14.73 -7.12
CA SER A 20 5.57 14.35 -7.59
C SER A 20 5.46 12.83 -7.68
N ARG A 21 4.48 12.24 -7.02
CA ARG A 21 4.23 10.80 -7.00
C ARG A 21 2.85 10.50 -7.57
N LEU A 22 2.73 9.37 -8.26
CA LEU A 22 1.44 8.89 -8.75
C LEU A 22 0.56 8.52 -7.55
N SER A 23 -0.70 8.94 -7.58
CA SER A 23 -1.72 8.60 -6.59
C SER A 23 -3.08 8.42 -7.28
N HIS A 24 -4.04 7.84 -6.58
CA HIS A 24 -5.41 7.65 -7.03
C HIS A 24 -6.40 8.11 -5.96
N ASN A 25 -7.63 8.43 -6.38
CA ASN A 25 -8.73 8.67 -5.44
C ASN A 25 -9.24 7.35 -4.87
N ASP A 26 -9.87 7.41 -3.70
CA ASP A 26 -10.51 6.26 -3.09
C ASP A 26 -11.67 5.75 -3.94
N PHE A 27 -11.76 4.42 -4.08
CA PHE A 27 -12.86 3.75 -4.76
C PHE A 27 -13.30 2.49 -4.00
N THR A 28 -14.48 1.97 -4.31
CA THR A 28 -15.04 0.78 -3.64
C THR A 28 -15.65 -0.18 -4.66
N TYR A 29 -15.29 -1.45 -4.55
CA TYR A 29 -15.90 -2.52 -5.34
C TYR A 29 -17.19 -3.02 -4.67
N LYS A 30 -18.24 -3.19 -5.48
CA LYS A 30 -19.52 -3.75 -5.04
C LYS A 30 -19.75 -5.08 -5.76
N PHE A 31 -19.46 -6.18 -5.09
CA PHE A 31 -19.69 -7.52 -5.63
C PHE A 31 -21.04 -8.07 -5.17
N LYS A 32 -21.82 -8.61 -6.10
CA LYS A 32 -23.03 -9.39 -5.80
C LYS A 32 -22.72 -10.87 -6.10
N ILE A 33 -22.36 -11.62 -5.08
CA ILE A 33 -22.05 -13.05 -5.18
C ILE A 33 -23.27 -13.83 -4.66
N LYS A 34 -23.79 -14.76 -5.47
CA LYS A 34 -24.83 -15.70 -5.07
C LYS A 34 -24.23 -17.10 -5.12
N GLY A 35 -24.30 -17.83 -4.01
CA GLY A 35 -23.95 -19.24 -3.93
C GLY A 35 -25.18 -20.04 -3.48
N GLU A 36 -25.28 -21.29 -3.93
CA GLU A 36 -26.35 -22.21 -3.50
C GLU A 36 -26.04 -22.84 -2.12
N VAL A 37 -24.77 -22.82 -1.72
CA VAL A 37 -24.25 -23.38 -0.46
C VAL A 37 -23.30 -22.37 0.19
N GLU A 38 -23.26 -22.32 1.53
CA GLU A 38 -22.29 -21.52 2.27
C GLU A 38 -20.91 -22.19 2.25
N GLU A 39 -19.99 -21.63 1.46
CA GLU A 39 -18.60 -22.09 1.37
C GLU A 39 -17.60 -20.93 1.45
N HIS A 40 -16.36 -21.25 1.83
CA HIS A 40 -15.26 -20.29 1.83
C HIS A 40 -14.82 -19.96 0.40
N ALA A 41 -15.12 -18.75 -0.06
CA ALA A 41 -14.66 -18.24 -1.34
C ALA A 41 -13.47 -17.29 -1.20
N VAL A 42 -12.51 -17.42 -2.12
CA VAL A 42 -11.45 -16.44 -2.35
C VAL A 42 -11.82 -15.60 -3.56
N VAL A 43 -11.94 -14.29 -3.36
CA VAL A 43 -12.11 -13.34 -4.46
C VAL A 43 -10.73 -12.85 -4.87
N ARG A 44 -10.41 -12.99 -6.16
CA ARG A 44 -9.21 -12.43 -6.78
C ARG A 44 -9.62 -11.48 -7.88
N MET A 45 -9.03 -10.30 -7.87
CA MET A 45 -9.37 -9.25 -8.81
C MET A 45 -8.12 -8.83 -9.57
N PHE A 46 -8.26 -8.71 -10.88
CA PHE A 46 -7.20 -8.37 -11.80
C PHE A 46 -7.61 -7.18 -12.66
N LEU A 47 -6.67 -6.26 -12.89
CA LEU A 47 -6.81 -5.21 -13.90
C LEU A 47 -6.06 -5.66 -15.15
N CYS A 48 -6.79 -5.91 -16.22
CA CYS A 48 -6.26 -6.30 -17.52
C CYS A 48 -6.41 -5.17 -18.52
N PRO A 49 -5.41 -4.90 -19.38
CA PRO A 49 -5.59 -3.96 -20.46
C PRO A 49 -6.62 -4.50 -21.47
N ARG A 50 -7.48 -3.61 -22.00
CA ARG A 50 -8.52 -3.99 -22.97
C ARG A 50 -8.02 -3.96 -24.41
N ARG A 51 -7.16 -2.98 -24.71
CA ARG A 51 -6.58 -2.72 -26.03
C ARG A 51 -5.09 -2.49 -25.92
N ASP A 52 -4.37 -2.78 -26.99
CA ASP A 52 -2.97 -2.39 -27.15
C ASP A 52 -2.84 -0.92 -27.60
N SER A 53 -1.60 -0.48 -27.82
CA SER A 53 -1.29 0.88 -28.30
C SER A 53 -1.87 1.18 -29.70
N ASN A 54 -2.15 0.14 -30.48
CA ASN A 54 -2.69 0.24 -31.84
C ASN A 54 -4.22 0.14 -31.86
N GLY A 55 -4.87 -0.01 -30.70
CA GLY A 55 -6.31 -0.14 -30.56
C GLY A 55 -6.85 -1.56 -30.80
N ILE A 56 -5.97 -2.55 -30.99
CA ILE A 56 -6.35 -3.94 -31.18
C ILE A 56 -6.83 -4.50 -29.85
N ILE A 57 -7.96 -5.20 -29.89
CA ILE A 57 -8.55 -5.85 -28.73
C ILE A 57 -7.69 -7.05 -28.32
N TYR A 58 -7.33 -7.10 -27.04
CA TYR A 58 -6.62 -8.27 -26.51
C TYR A 58 -7.52 -9.50 -26.41
N ILE A 59 -6.97 -10.63 -26.85
CA ILE A 59 -7.52 -11.97 -26.61
C ILE A 59 -7.01 -12.44 -25.24
N PHE A 60 -7.90 -12.99 -24.41
CA PHE A 60 -7.60 -13.30 -23.01
C PHE A 60 -6.42 -14.27 -22.85
N GLU A 61 -6.39 -15.38 -23.60
CA GLU A 61 -5.37 -16.41 -23.48
C GLU A 61 -3.95 -15.91 -23.73
N GLU A 62 -3.78 -15.04 -24.72
CA GLU A 62 -2.47 -14.54 -25.13
C GLU A 62 -1.92 -13.46 -24.19
N LYS A 63 -2.81 -12.77 -23.46
CA LYS A 63 -2.48 -11.50 -22.79
C LYS A 63 -2.87 -11.48 -21.31
N ARG A 64 -3.33 -12.61 -20.76
CA ARG A 64 -3.55 -12.80 -19.31
C ARG A 64 -2.31 -12.46 -18.47
N TRP A 65 -1.11 -12.58 -19.05
CA TRP A 65 0.16 -12.24 -18.39
C TRP A 65 0.36 -10.73 -18.18
N ASN A 66 -0.42 -9.89 -18.88
CA ASN A 66 -0.37 -8.44 -18.75
C ASN A 66 -1.36 -7.91 -17.71
N CYS A 67 -2.09 -8.80 -17.03
CA CYS A 67 -3.00 -8.41 -15.97
C CYS A 67 -2.23 -8.22 -14.67
N ILE A 68 -2.53 -7.13 -13.96
CA ILE A 68 -1.99 -6.87 -12.62
C ILE A 68 -3.02 -7.29 -11.57
N GLU A 69 -2.56 -7.95 -10.50
CA GLU A 69 -3.43 -8.31 -9.38
C GLU A 69 -3.72 -7.05 -8.54
N MET A 70 -4.99 -6.79 -8.31
CA MET A 70 -5.45 -5.60 -7.58
C MET A 70 -5.83 -5.95 -6.14
N GLU A 71 -6.45 -7.11 -5.92
CA GLU A 71 -6.89 -7.52 -4.59
C GLU A 71 -7.08 -9.03 -4.50
N LYS A 72 -6.78 -9.59 -3.32
CA LYS A 72 -7.05 -10.98 -2.97
C LYS A 72 -7.57 -11.06 -1.55
N PHE A 73 -8.80 -11.55 -1.37
CA PHE A 73 -9.39 -11.66 -0.05
C PHE A 73 -10.32 -12.87 0.10
N TRP A 74 -10.46 -13.35 1.34
CA TRP A 74 -11.54 -14.24 1.74
C TRP A 74 -12.80 -13.42 1.99
N ALA A 75 -13.95 -13.88 1.51
CA ALA A 75 -15.20 -13.12 1.54
C ALA A 75 -15.61 -12.72 2.99
N LYS A 76 -15.27 -11.47 3.37
CA LYS A 76 -15.79 -10.55 4.43
C LYS A 76 -14.70 -9.49 4.76
N ARG A 77 -14.38 -8.52 3.88
CA ARG A 77 -13.43 -7.41 4.19
C ARG A 77 -13.83 -6.05 3.60
N LYS A 78 -13.35 -4.96 4.22
CA LYS A 78 -13.50 -3.55 3.79
C LYS A 78 -12.32 -3.11 2.91
N SER A 79 -12.58 -2.25 1.92
CA SER A 79 -11.66 -1.84 0.84
C SER A 79 -10.45 -1.00 1.24
N SER A 80 -10.39 -0.46 2.47
CA SER A 80 -9.26 0.34 2.94
C SER A 80 -7.98 -0.47 3.23
N TYR A 81 -8.06 -1.80 3.11
CA TYR A 81 -6.96 -2.72 3.35
C TYR A 81 -6.79 -3.64 2.14
N SER A 82 -6.11 -3.15 1.11
CA SER A 82 -5.64 -4.04 0.04
C SER A 82 -4.62 -5.02 0.62
N SER A 83 -4.67 -6.27 0.17
CA SER A 83 -3.64 -7.26 0.51
C SER A 83 -2.33 -7.08 -0.26
N ILE A 84 -2.28 -6.11 -1.19
CA ILE A 84 -1.21 -5.96 -2.18
C ILE A 84 -0.47 -4.64 -2.02
N THR A 85 -1.20 -3.57 -1.70
CA THR A 85 -0.60 -2.23 -1.55
C THR A 85 -0.44 -1.89 -0.08
N ASP A 86 0.79 -1.59 0.32
CA ASP A 86 1.11 -1.04 1.64
C ASP A 86 1.10 0.50 1.59
N PRO A 87 0.73 1.16 2.70
CA PRO A 87 0.79 2.61 2.78
C PRO A 87 2.24 3.11 2.76
N ASP A 88 2.40 4.40 2.47
CA ASP A 88 3.70 5.05 2.49
C ASP A 88 4.40 4.94 3.84
N VAL A 89 5.72 4.73 3.78
CA VAL A 89 6.55 4.61 4.97
C VAL A 89 6.59 5.96 5.71
N PRO A 90 6.36 5.99 7.04
CA PRO A 90 6.48 7.21 7.81
C PRO A 90 7.91 7.77 7.75
N SER A 91 8.04 9.10 7.87
CA SER A 91 9.34 9.75 7.83
C SER A 91 10.20 9.35 9.03
N PHE A 92 11.53 9.35 8.85
CA PHE A 92 12.46 9.05 9.94
C PHE A 92 12.25 9.95 11.17
N LYS A 93 12.00 11.24 10.95
CA LYS A 93 11.70 12.21 12.01
C LYS A 93 10.44 11.84 12.79
N THR A 94 9.41 11.35 12.10
CA THR A 94 8.17 10.87 12.73
C THR A 94 8.45 9.63 13.58
N LEU A 95 9.21 8.67 13.06
CA LEU A 95 9.58 7.45 13.78
C LEU A 95 10.40 7.75 15.04
N MET A 96 11.39 8.64 14.97
CA MET A 96 12.17 9.07 16.12
C MET A 96 11.30 9.75 17.18
N ALA A 97 10.41 10.66 16.75
CA ALA A 97 9.52 11.35 17.68
C ALA A 97 8.52 10.39 18.37
N GLU A 98 8.04 9.37 17.68
CA GLU A 98 7.20 8.32 18.27
C GLU A 98 7.98 7.45 19.26
N ALA A 99 9.23 7.12 18.93
CA ALA A 99 10.10 6.34 19.82
C ALA A 99 10.42 7.09 21.11
N ASP A 100 10.84 8.35 21.00
CA ASP A 100 11.17 9.19 22.16
C ASP A 100 9.95 9.41 23.07
N LYS A 101 8.76 9.59 22.49
CA LYS A 101 7.50 9.69 23.25
C LYS A 101 7.20 8.42 24.03
N ALA A 102 7.38 7.25 23.43
CA ALA A 102 7.13 5.98 24.11
C ALA A 102 8.11 5.75 25.27
N ILE A 103 9.39 6.11 25.09
CA ILE A 103 10.40 6.05 26.16
C ILE A 103 10.03 6.99 27.31
N ALA A 104 9.63 8.23 27.00
CA ALA A 104 9.28 9.23 28.00
C ALA A 104 8.05 8.84 28.86
N VAL A 105 7.12 8.09 28.27
CA VAL A 105 5.88 7.65 28.94
C VAL A 105 6.00 6.23 29.51
N SER A 106 7.15 5.55 29.35
CA SER A 106 7.32 4.11 29.65
C SER A 106 6.22 3.23 29.05
N SER A 107 5.73 3.59 27.85
CA SER A 107 4.64 2.91 27.17
C SER A 107 5.16 1.99 26.05
N VAL A 108 4.40 0.94 25.75
CA VAL A 108 4.72 0.00 24.66
C VAL A 108 4.55 0.72 23.32
N LEU A 109 5.60 0.75 22.49
CA LEU A 109 5.51 1.18 21.10
C LEU A 109 4.60 0.25 20.32
N THR A 110 3.44 0.74 19.92
CA THR A 110 2.57 0.07 18.95
C THR A 110 2.81 0.69 17.58
N SER A 111 3.41 -0.09 16.66
CA SER A 111 3.53 0.33 15.27
C SER A 111 2.13 0.52 14.66
N PRO A 112 1.83 1.62 13.97
CA PRO A 112 0.52 1.84 13.35
C PRO A 112 0.17 0.81 12.26
N ASN A 113 1.13 0.01 11.78
CA ASN A 113 0.92 -0.98 10.70
C ASN A 113 0.87 -2.45 11.14
N THR A 114 0.86 -2.77 12.45
CA THR A 114 0.78 -4.18 12.91
C THR A 114 -0.63 -4.74 12.98
N THR A 115 -1.68 -3.97 12.65
CA THR A 115 -3.09 -4.43 12.61
C THR A 115 -3.44 -5.30 11.40
N GLY A 116 -2.49 -6.09 10.90
CA GLY A 116 -2.72 -7.03 9.80
C GLY A 116 -1.87 -8.31 9.85
N ARG A 117 -0.90 -8.41 10.75
CA ARG A 117 -0.04 -9.61 10.88
C ARG A 117 -0.26 -10.29 12.22
N VAL A 118 -1.52 -10.64 12.49
CA VAL A 118 -1.82 -11.65 13.51
C VAL A 118 -1.73 -13.01 12.80
N LYS A 119 -1.01 -13.94 13.44
CA LYS A 119 -0.79 -15.32 13.00
C LYS A 119 -2.07 -16.02 12.54
#